data_AF-A0A1Q3SD48-F1
#
_entry.id   AF-A0A1Q3SD48-F1
#
_cell.length_a   1.000
_cell.length_b   1.000
_cell.length_c   1.000
_cell.angle_alpha   90.00
_cell.angle_beta   90.00
_cell.angle_gamma   90.00
#
_symmetry.space_group_name_H-M   'P 1'
#
loop_
_entity.id
_entity.type
_entity.pdbx_description
1 polymer ?
#
loop_
_entity_poly.entity_id
_entity_poly.type
_entity_poly.pdbx_seq_one_letter_code
_entity_poly.pdbx_strand_id
1 'polypeptide(L)'
;MKALERFHFITPNDLPCVPGVIFNLSRGNQQQIIQLRDFLSERGWHLPIFESVYSSDNLPAARIMVRYGFNETLINELIHDLNAFFNSRR
;
A
#
# COMPACT_ATOMS: atom_id res chain seq x y z
N MET A 1 11.02 -11.32 -2.69
CA MET A 1 11.60 -10.05 -2.19
C MET A 1 11.60 -8.87 -3.18
N LYS A 2 11.57 -9.05 -4.51
CA LYS A 2 11.55 -7.92 -5.50
C LYS A 2 10.31 -7.00 -5.48
N ALA A 3 9.26 -7.32 -4.71
CA ALA A 3 8.06 -6.48 -4.64
C ALA A 3 8.23 -5.27 -3.72
N LEU A 4 9.06 -5.38 -2.67
CA LEU A 4 9.29 -4.32 -1.68
C LEU A 4 9.98 -3.08 -2.29
N GLU A 5 10.81 -3.27 -3.32
CA GLU A 5 11.46 -2.17 -4.07
C GLU A 5 10.45 -1.25 -4.80
N ARG A 6 9.19 -1.70 -4.95
CA ARG A 6 8.12 -0.93 -5.59
C ARG A 6 7.36 -0.02 -4.62
N PHE A 7 7.53 -0.23 -3.32
CA PHE A 7 6.91 0.57 -2.28
C PHE A 7 7.93 1.58 -1.78
N HIS A 8 7.51 2.84 -1.71
CA HIS A 8 8.27 3.86 -1.02
C HIS A 8 7.43 4.35 0.16
N PHE A 9 7.91 3.99 1.36
CA PHE A 9 7.23 4.28 2.61
C PHE A 9 7.46 5.75 2.97
N ILE A 10 6.36 6.48 3.12
CA ILE A 10 6.35 7.90 3.48
C ILE A 10 5.69 8.13 4.84
N THR A 11 5.50 7.07 5.63
CA THR A 11 4.96 7.14 6.98
C THR A 11 5.81 8.12 7.79
N PRO A 12 5.22 9.23 8.28
CA PRO A 12 5.94 10.21 9.08
C PRO A 12 6.49 9.56 10.38
N ASN A 13 7.73 9.89 10.74
CA ASN A 13 8.39 9.36 11.95
C ASN A 13 7.71 9.83 13.25
N ASP A 14 6.93 10.91 13.17
CA ASP A 14 6.14 11.55 14.22
C ASP A 14 4.68 11.05 14.30
N LEU A 15 4.36 9.93 13.63
CA LEU A 15 3.15 9.13 13.85
C LEU A 15 3.37 7.89 14.76
N PRO A 16 4.11 7.96 15.89
CA PRO A 16 4.35 6.79 16.75
C PRO A 16 3.07 6.24 17.39
N CYS A 17 1.95 6.96 17.31
CA CYS A 17 0.70 6.63 17.99
C CYS A 17 -0.29 5.81 17.14
N VAL A 18 -0.02 5.55 15.85
CA VAL A 18 -0.98 4.89 14.96
C VAL A 18 -0.29 3.74 14.19
N PRO A 19 -0.53 2.48 14.57
CA PRO A 19 0.05 1.33 13.88
C PRO A 19 -0.43 1.26 12.43
N GLY A 20 0.49 1.37 11.49
CA GLY A 20 0.17 1.37 10.07
C GLY A 20 1.34 1.84 9.21
N VAL A 21 1.11 1.83 7.90
CA VAL A 21 2.06 2.31 6.91
C VAL A 21 1.36 3.21 5.89
N ILE A 22 2.04 4.28 5.50
CA ILE A 22 1.70 5.11 4.36
C ILE A 22 2.78 4.89 3.31
N PHE A 23 2.37 4.65 2.07
CA PHE A 23 3.29 4.40 0.98
C PHE A 23 2.79 5.02 -0.32
N ASN A 24 3.73 5.30 -1.22
CA ASN A 24 3.46 5.48 -2.64
C ASN A 24 4.20 4.40 -3.44
N LEU A 25 3.95 4.34 -4.76
CA LEU A 25 4.63 3.40 -5.64
C LEU A 25 5.76 4.11 -6.39
N SER A 26 6.97 3.55 -6.34
CA SER A 26 8.24 4.18 -6.79
C SER A 26 8.37 4.37 -8.31
N ARG A 27 7.30 4.13 -9.09
CA ARG A 27 7.26 4.37 -10.54
C ARG A 27 6.01 5.14 -10.95
N GLY A 28 5.93 6.39 -10.52
CA GLY A 28 5.37 7.54 -11.25
C GLY A 28 3.99 7.42 -11.92
N ASN A 29 3.22 6.37 -11.69
CA ASN A 29 1.97 6.15 -12.38
C ASN A 29 0.84 6.06 -11.38
N GLN A 30 0.13 7.17 -11.21
CA GLN A 30 -1.12 7.26 -10.49
C GLN A 30 -2.09 6.13 -10.88
N GLN A 31 -2.06 5.66 -12.12
CA GLN A 31 -2.88 4.54 -12.56
C GLN A 31 -2.51 3.22 -11.86
N GLN A 32 -1.25 2.99 -11.50
CA GLN A 32 -0.84 1.71 -10.90
C GLN A 32 -1.37 1.55 -9.47
N ILE A 33 -1.35 2.62 -8.67
CA ILE A 33 -1.90 2.57 -7.31
C ILE A 33 -3.44 2.44 -7.32
N ILE A 34 -4.10 3.06 -8.31
CA ILE A 34 -5.54 2.90 -8.55
C ILE A 34 -5.87 1.46 -8.93
N GLN A 35 -5.11 0.89 -9.87
CA GLN A 35 -5.30 -0.50 -10.28
C GLN A 35 -4.99 -1.49 -9.15
N LEU A 36 -4.04 -1.17 -8.27
CA LEU A 36 -3.77 -1.97 -7.07
C LEU A 36 -4.97 -1.93 -6.13
N ARG A 37 -5.57 -0.77 -5.89
CA ARG A 37 -6.81 -0.65 -5.10
C ARG A 37 -7.92 -1.50 -5.71
N ASP A 38 -8.16 -1.41 -7.01
CA ASP A 38 -9.24 -2.13 -7.66
C ASP A 38 -9.03 -3.65 -7.56
N PHE A 39 -7.79 -4.11 -7.81
CA PHE A 39 -7.40 -5.53 -7.66
C PHE A 39 -7.58 -6.06 -6.23
N LEU A 40 -7.23 -5.24 -5.23
CA LEU A 40 -7.39 -5.57 -3.81
C LEU A 40 -8.86 -5.55 -3.39
N SER A 41 -9.65 -4.63 -3.93
CA SER A 41 -11.10 -4.54 -3.70
C SER A 41 -11.83 -5.80 -4.15
N GLU A 42 -11.46 -6.37 -5.30
CA GLU A 42 -12.00 -7.66 -5.79
C GLU A 42 -11.70 -8.84 -4.84
N ARG A 43 -10.71 -8.69 -3.96
CA ARG A 43 -10.28 -9.68 -2.97
C ARG A 43 -10.76 -9.37 -1.55
N GLY A 44 -11.61 -8.35 -1.41
CA GLY A 44 -12.19 -7.96 -0.12
C GLY A 44 -11.34 -6.98 0.69
N TRP A 45 -10.20 -6.52 0.17
CA TRP A 45 -9.38 -5.51 0.81
C TRP A 45 -9.82 -4.10 0.41
N HIS A 46 -9.98 -3.22 1.41
CA HIS A 46 -10.23 -1.80 1.15
C HIS A 46 -8.94 -0.99 1.30
N LEU A 47 -8.37 -0.53 0.18
CA LEU A 47 -7.15 0.29 0.16
C LEU A 47 -7.49 1.78 -0.12
N PRO A 48 -7.48 2.65 0.91
CA PRO A 48 -7.71 4.07 0.70
C PRO A 48 -6.53 4.71 -0.03
N ILE A 49 -6.83 5.53 -1.04
CA ILE A 49 -5.88 6.36 -1.79
C ILE A 49 -6.19 7.82 -1.53
N PHE A 50 -5.17 8.64 -1.31
CA PHE A 50 -5.29 10.07 -1.08
C PHE A 50 -4.09 10.83 -1.64
N GLU A 51 -4.27 12.12 -1.87
CA GLU A 51 -3.17 13.04 -2.18
C GLU A 51 -2.39 13.31 -0.89
N SER A 52 -1.08 13.05 -0.91
CA SER A 52 -0.24 13.23 0.27
C SER A 52 0.55 14.53 0.15
N VAL A 53 0.45 15.39 1.16
CA VAL A 53 1.33 16.57 1.31
C VAL A 53 2.77 16.18 1.67
N TYR A 54 3.00 14.92 2.02
CA TYR A 54 4.32 14.37 2.37
C TYR A 54 5.02 13.71 1.19
N SER A 55 4.38 13.60 0.01
CA SER A 55 5.07 13.16 -1.20
C SER A 55 5.58 14.40 -1.94
N SER A 56 6.90 14.44 -2.21
CA SER A 56 7.54 15.57 -2.92
C SER A 56 6.99 15.81 -4.33
N ASP A 57 6.34 14.80 -4.90
CA ASP A 57 6.00 14.70 -6.31
C ASP A 57 4.48 14.73 -6.56
N ASN A 58 3.65 15.15 -5.59
CA ASN A 58 2.17 15.04 -5.64
C ASN A 58 1.66 13.64 -6.00
N LEU A 59 2.47 12.61 -5.73
CA LEU A 59 2.10 11.24 -6.04
C LEU A 59 0.99 10.78 -5.08
N PRO A 60 -0.04 10.10 -5.59
CA PRO A 60 -1.06 9.49 -4.74
C PRO A 60 -0.42 8.49 -3.78
N ALA A 61 -0.82 8.57 -2.53
CA ALA A 61 -0.41 7.66 -1.48
C ALA A 61 -1.56 6.74 -1.10
N ALA A 62 -1.22 5.58 -0.55
CA ALA A 62 -2.16 4.69 0.10
C ALA A 62 -1.74 4.44 1.54
N ARG A 63 -2.71 4.06 2.38
CA ARG A 63 -2.47 3.75 3.79
C ARG A 63 -3.06 2.41 4.16
N ILE A 64 -2.25 1.59 4.85
CA ILE A 64 -2.69 0.37 5.51
C ILE A 64 -2.63 0.62 7.01
N MET A 65 -3.73 0.39 7.70
CA MET A 65 -3.84 0.56 9.15
C MET A 65 -3.84 -0.80 9.82
N VAL A 66 -2.96 -0.99 10.80
CA VAL A 66 -2.93 -2.19 11.64
C VAL A 66 -3.82 -1.94 12.85
N ARG A 67 -4.92 -2.67 12.94
CA ARG A 67 -5.91 -2.53 14.02
C ARG A 67 -5.95 -3.81 14.86
N TYR A 68 -6.57 -3.71 16.04
CA TYR A 68 -6.93 -4.90 16.81
C TYR A 68 -7.73 -5.88 15.94
N GLY A 69 -7.28 -7.13 15.88
CA GLY A 69 -7.85 -8.18 15.01
C GLY A 69 -7.14 -8.36 13.66
N PHE A 70 -6.26 -7.45 13.23
CA PHE A 70 -5.42 -7.64 12.04
C PHE A 70 -4.22 -8.55 12.38
N ASN A 71 -4.48 -9.86 12.40
CA ASN A 71 -3.54 -10.89 12.83
C ASN A 71 -2.54 -11.28 11.74
N GLU A 72 -1.58 -12.13 12.11
CA GLU A 72 -0.52 -12.59 11.20
C GLU A 72 -1.05 -13.31 9.95
N THR A 73 -2.15 -14.06 10.06
CA THR A 73 -2.79 -14.70 8.91
C THR A 73 -3.27 -13.66 7.90
N LEU A 74 -3.99 -12.63 8.35
CA LEU A 74 -4.47 -11.54 7.49
C LEU A 74 -3.31 -10.72 6.89
N ILE A 75 -2.23 -10.54 7.66
CA ILE A 75 -1.00 -9.88 7.15
C ILE A 75 -0.40 -10.70 6.01
N ASN A 76 -0.29 -12.02 6.19
CA ASN A 76 0.27 -12.91 5.17
C ASN A 76 -0.61 -12.99 3.91
N GLU A 77 -1.93 -13.01 4.07
CA GLU A 77 -2.88 -12.94 2.95
C GLU A 77 -2.75 -11.61 2.19
N LEU A 78 -2.69 -10.48 2.90
CA LEU A 78 -2.46 -9.18 2.26
C LEU A 78 -1.13 -9.16 1.49
N ILE A 79 -0.05 -9.65 2.10
CA ILE A 79 1.26 -9.72 1.44
C ILE A 79 1.19 -10.64 0.20
N HIS A 80 0.46 -11.76 0.28
CA HIS A 80 0.26 -12.65 -0.86
C HIS A 80 -0.43 -11.93 -2.03
N ASP A 81 -1.54 -11.22 -1.76
CA ASP A 81 -2.29 -10.49 -2.77
C ASP A 81 -1.50 -9.34 -3.38
N LEU A 82 -0.77 -8.58 -2.55
CA LEU A 82 0.17 -7.55 -3.03
C LEU A 82 1.20 -8.14 -3.99
N ASN A 83 1.81 -9.28 -3.63
CA ASN A 83 2.75 -9.95 -4.51
C ASN A 83 2.10 -10.47 -5.81
N ALA A 84 0.89 -11.01 -5.73
CA ALA A 84 0.15 -11.50 -6.89
C ALA A 84 -0.10 -10.39 -7.92
N PHE A 85 -0.49 -9.19 -7.46
CA PHE A 85 -0.65 -8.02 -8.33
C PHE A 85 0.63 -7.65 -9.08
N PHE A 86 1.78 -7.67 -8.41
CA PHE A 86 3.05 -7.29 -9.06
C PHE A 86 3.65 -8.39 -9.93
N ASN A 87 3.34 -9.66 -9.63
CA ASN A 87 3.80 -10.80 -10.42
C ASN A 87 2.98 -11.02 -11.69
N SER A 88 1.68 -10.70 -11.70
CA SER A 88 0.82 -10.79 -12.89
C SER A 88 1.16 -9.77 -13.99
N ARG A 89 2.04 -8.82 -13.68
CA ARG A 89 2.45 -7.70 -14.56
C ARG A 89 3.91 -7.78 -14.99
N ARG A 90 4.52 -8.96 -14.89
CA ARG A 90 5.86 -9.25 -15.42
C ARG A 90 5.80 -9.87 -16.79
#